data_AF-A0A0S8CDD7-F1
#
_entry.id   AF-A0A0S8CDD7-F1
#
_cell.length_a   1.000
_cell.length_b   1.000
_cell.length_c   1.000
_cell.angle_alpha   90.00
_cell.angle_beta   90.00
_cell.angle_gamma   90.00
#
_symmetry.space_group_name_H-M   'P 1'
#
loop_
_entity.id
_entity.type
_entity.pdbx_description
1 polymer ?
#
loop_
_entity_poly.entity_id
_entity_poly.type
_entity_poly.pdbx_seq_one_letter_code
_entity_poly.pdbx_strand_id
1 'polypeptide(L)'
;MKTLVVDDEKKIADVLAQRLVLRGFDATPVYDGGTALSLLGKGSFDSMILDLRLPDIDGIEVLRKTLEAFPHMRVVILSGHANDQDFKTCLELGAIACFHKPGKISELQAALTQSSENKNASH
;
A
#
# COMPACT_ATOMS: atom_id res chain seq x y z
N MET A 1 -3.05 -2.24 -14.13
CA MET A 1 -2.17 -1.68 -13.10
C MET A 1 -1.78 -2.81 -12.16
N LYS A 2 -0.48 -3.10 -12.07
CA LYS A 2 0.06 -4.17 -11.24
C LYS A 2 0.20 -3.66 -9.80
N THR A 3 -0.46 -4.34 -8.87
CA THR A 3 -0.57 -3.93 -7.47
C THR A 3 -0.05 -5.02 -6.56
N LEU A 4 0.89 -4.68 -5.69
CA LEU A 4 1.33 -5.58 -4.63
C LEU A 4 0.47 -5.36 -3.38
N VAL A 5 -0.05 -6.42 -2.79
CA VAL A 5 -0.81 -6.38 -1.53
C VAL A 5 0.06 -7.02 -0.45
N VAL A 6 0.52 -6.25 0.51
CA VAL A 6 1.47 -6.68 1.55
C VAL A 6 0.77 -6.68 2.90
N ASP A 7 0.43 -7.86 3.41
CA ASP A 7 -0.33 -8.03 4.66
C ASP A 7 -0.08 -9.45 5.21
N ASP A 8 0.32 -9.56 6.47
CA ASP A 8 0.68 -10.84 7.11
C ASP A 8 -0.54 -11.74 7.34
N GLU A 9 -1.73 -11.13 7.42
CA GLU A 9 -3.00 -11.82 7.48
C GLU A 9 -3.37 -12.40 6.10
N LYS A 10 -2.78 -13.55 5.73
CA LYS A 10 -2.92 -14.19 4.40
C LYS A 10 -4.34 -14.17 3.83
N LYS A 11 -5.34 -14.52 4.64
CA LYS A 11 -6.74 -14.53 4.22
C LYS A 11 -7.25 -13.14 3.84
N ILE A 12 -6.85 -12.10 4.55
CA ILE A 12 -7.20 -10.71 4.25
C ILE A 12 -6.49 -10.28 2.97
N ALA A 13 -5.18 -10.52 2.87
CA ALA A 13 -4.37 -10.22 1.69
C ALA A 13 -4.96 -10.85 0.41
N ASP A 14 -5.28 -12.15 0.47
CA ASP A 14 -5.82 -12.90 -0.66
C ASP A 14 -7.21 -12.40 -1.06
N VAL A 15 -8.10 -12.13 -0.09
CA VAL A 15 -9.45 -11.60 -0.36
C VAL A 15 -9.37 -10.19 -0.95
N LEU A 16 -8.46 -9.35 -0.45
CA LEU A 16 -8.24 -8.01 -0.98
C LEU A 16 -7.73 -8.06 -2.42
N ALA A 17 -6.71 -8.87 -2.68
CA ALA A 17 -6.15 -9.08 -4.02
C ALA A 17 -7.23 -9.59 -5.00
N GLN A 18 -8.01 -10.61 -4.62
CA GLN A 18 -9.12 -11.11 -5.44
C GLN A 18 -10.16 -10.01 -5.74
N ARG A 19 -10.52 -9.21 -4.74
CA ARG A 19 -11.48 -8.11 -4.93
C ARG A 19 -10.95 -7.04 -5.87
N LEU A 20 -9.66 -6.71 -5.83
CA LEU A 20 -8.99 -5.80 -6.75
C LEU A 20 -8.91 -6.36 -8.17
N VAL A 21 -8.64 -7.66 -8.32
CA VAL A 21 -8.65 -8.35 -9.62
C VAL A 21 -10.03 -8.27 -10.27
N LEU A 22 -11.11 -8.48 -9.52
CA LEU A 22 -12.50 -8.31 -10.00
C LEU A 22 -12.81 -6.88 -10.49
N ARG A 23 -11.93 -5.93 -10.23
CA ARG A 23 -12.05 -4.51 -10.60
C ARG A 23 -11.02 -4.07 -11.64
N GLY A 24 -10.32 -5.01 -12.28
CA GLY A 24 -9.39 -4.73 -13.38
C GLY A 24 -7.95 -4.42 -12.96
N PHE A 25 -7.60 -4.65 -11.69
CA PHE A 25 -6.21 -4.58 -11.22
C PHE A 25 -5.52 -5.94 -11.43
N ASP A 26 -4.19 -5.93 -11.58
CA ASP A 26 -3.38 -7.15 -11.54
C ASP A 26 -2.74 -7.22 -10.15
N ALA A 27 -3.47 -7.79 -9.18
CA ALA A 27 -3.09 -7.74 -7.77
C ALA A 27 -2.40 -9.03 -7.31
N THR A 28 -1.20 -8.90 -6.75
CA THR A 28 -0.40 -10.01 -6.21
C THR A 28 -0.29 -9.88 -4.69
N PRO A 29 -0.76 -10.85 -3.89
CA PRO A 29 -0.57 -10.84 -2.44
C PRO A 29 0.81 -11.36 -2.03
N VAL A 30 1.38 -10.77 -0.99
CA VAL A 30 2.57 -11.22 -0.25
C VAL A 30 2.34 -10.97 1.24
N TYR A 31 3.06 -11.69 2.09
CA TYR A 31 2.70 -11.83 3.50
C TYR A 31 3.80 -11.36 4.46
N ASP A 32 4.84 -10.74 3.93
CA ASP A 32 6.00 -10.25 4.66
C ASP A 32 6.73 -9.16 3.85
N GLY A 33 7.45 -8.29 4.55
CA GLY A 33 8.11 -7.13 3.96
C GLY A 33 9.31 -7.51 3.09
N GLY A 34 10.06 -8.54 3.47
CA GLY A 34 11.22 -9.03 2.73
C GLY A 34 10.85 -9.54 1.35
N THR A 35 9.79 -10.35 1.25
CA THR A 35 9.24 -10.83 -0.03
C THR A 35 8.72 -9.66 -0.85
N ALA A 36 8.05 -8.70 -0.24
CA ALA A 36 7.57 -7.51 -0.94
C ALA A 36 8.73 -6.74 -1.61
N LEU A 37 9.78 -6.42 -0.85
CA LEU A 37 10.96 -5.72 -1.38
C LEU A 37 11.70 -6.55 -2.44
N SER A 38 11.78 -7.87 -2.27
CA SER A 38 12.38 -8.77 -3.27
C SER A 38 11.62 -8.77 -4.59
N LEU A 39 10.28 -8.80 -4.55
CA LEU A 39 9.44 -8.77 -5.75
C LEU A 39 9.50 -7.41 -6.45
N LEU A 40 9.52 -6.31 -5.70
CA LEU A 40 9.72 -4.97 -6.26
C LEU A 40 11.04 -4.88 -7.05
N GLY A 41 12.13 -5.46 -6.53
CA GLY A 41 13.43 -5.51 -7.20
C GLY A 41 13.45 -6.32 -8.50
N LYS A 42 12.52 -7.28 -8.67
CA LYS A 42 12.34 -8.04 -9.93
C LYS A 42 11.50 -7.28 -10.96
N GLY A 43 10.88 -6.18 -10.56
CA GLY A 43 10.20 -5.20 -11.41
C GLY A 43 8.74 -5.51 -11.72
N SER A 44 8.06 -4.48 -12.23
CA SER A 44 6.70 -4.42 -12.79
C SER A 44 5.52 -4.05 -11.89
N PHE A 45 5.70 -3.59 -10.65
CA PHE A 45 4.57 -3.07 -9.86
C PHE A 45 4.40 -1.56 -10.05
N ASP A 46 3.16 -1.12 -10.24
CA ASP A 46 2.78 0.29 -10.36
C ASP A 46 2.33 0.86 -9.00
N SER A 47 1.89 -0.02 -8.11
CA SER A 47 1.31 0.34 -6.83
C SER A 47 1.48 -0.73 -5.76
N MET A 48 1.33 -0.32 -4.50
CA MET A 48 1.37 -1.18 -3.33
C MET A 48 0.25 -0.80 -2.35
N ILE A 49 -0.41 -1.78 -1.75
CA ILE A 49 -1.18 -1.65 -0.53
C ILE A 49 -0.37 -2.33 0.58
N LEU A 50 -0.08 -1.60 1.65
CA LEU A 50 0.88 -2.01 2.68
C LEU A 50 0.26 -1.95 4.08
N ASP A 51 0.31 -3.07 4.81
CA ASP A 51 0.09 -3.10 6.26
C ASP A 51 1.37 -2.66 7.00
N LEU A 52 1.22 -2.04 8.17
CA LEU A 52 2.35 -1.56 8.98
C LEU A 52 2.91 -2.62 9.94
N ARG A 53 2.10 -3.62 10.29
CA ARG A 53 2.46 -4.76 11.13
C ARG A 53 2.77 -5.96 10.24
N LEU A 54 4.04 -6.13 9.94
CA LEU A 54 4.54 -7.31 9.23
C LEU A 54 5.43 -8.13 10.17
N PRO A 55 5.59 -9.44 9.93
CA PRO A 55 6.31 -10.34 10.84
C PRO A 55 7.82 -10.12 10.87
N ASP A 56 8.39 -9.49 9.85
CA ASP A 56 9.84 -9.47 9.58
C ASP A 56 10.45 -8.05 9.53
N ILE A 57 9.78 -7.11 8.86
CA ILE A 57 10.24 -5.73 8.67
C ILE A 57 9.11 -4.78 9.04
N ASP A 58 9.40 -3.69 9.75
CA ASP A 58 8.39 -2.65 10.00
C ASP A 58 7.84 -2.09 8.67
N GLY A 59 6.51 -2.01 8.52
CA GLY A 59 5.92 -1.52 7.27
C GLY A 59 6.28 -0.07 6.95
N ILE A 60 6.58 0.78 7.94
CA ILE A 60 7.09 2.14 7.67
C ILE A 60 8.48 2.06 6.99
N GLU A 61 9.30 1.10 7.38
CA GLU A 61 10.61 0.87 6.77
C GLU A 61 10.47 0.28 5.35
N VAL A 62 9.47 -0.57 5.11
CA VAL A 62 9.11 -1.05 3.76
C VAL A 62 8.68 0.12 2.87
N LEU A 63 7.82 1.02 3.37
CA LEU A 63 7.40 2.23 2.66
C LEU A 63 8.62 3.09 2.27
N ARG A 64 9.48 3.41 3.25
CA ARG A 64 10.67 4.24 3.04
C ARG A 64 11.58 3.65 1.96
N LYS A 65 11.95 2.37 2.07
CA LYS A 65 12.79 1.68 1.08
C LYS A 65 12.14 1.62 -0.30
N THR A 66 10.83 1.41 -0.34
CA THR A 66 10.07 1.36 -1.59
C THR A 66 10.12 2.70 -2.32
N LEU A 67 9.86 3.80 -1.63
CA LEU A 67 9.82 5.13 -2.24
C LEU A 67 11.22 5.68 -2.55
N GLU A 68 12.26 5.27 -1.81
CA GLU A 68 13.66 5.58 -2.15
C GLU A 68 14.10 4.89 -3.45
N ALA A 69 13.73 3.62 -3.65
CA ALA A 69 14.10 2.86 -4.84
C ALA A 69 13.16 3.10 -6.04
N PHE A 70 11.88 3.36 -5.78
CA PHE A 70 10.83 3.53 -6.78
C PHE A 70 9.97 4.77 -6.46
N PRO A 71 10.48 5.99 -6.71
CA PRO A 71 9.79 7.24 -6.33
C PRO A 71 8.42 7.45 -6.99
N HIS A 72 8.14 6.74 -8.08
CA HIS A 72 6.85 6.80 -8.80
C HIS A 72 5.83 5.75 -8.32
N MET A 73 6.22 4.87 -7.40
CA MET A 73 5.34 3.83 -6.86
C MET A 73 4.20 4.47 -6.07
N ARG A 74 2.96 4.08 -6.38
CA ARG A 74 1.78 4.51 -5.62
C ARG A 74 1.58 3.61 -4.40
N VAL A 75 1.94 4.09 -3.21
CA VAL A 75 1.81 3.31 -1.97
C VAL A 75 0.64 3.81 -1.12
N VAL A 76 -0.32 2.93 -0.83
CA VAL A 76 -1.44 3.16 0.08
C VAL A 76 -1.21 2.34 1.35
N ILE A 77 -1.32 2.97 2.51
CA ILE A 77 -1.28 2.26 3.79
C ILE A 77 -2.67 1.77 4.16
N LEU A 78 -2.78 0.50 4.55
CA LEU A 78 -3.99 -0.09 5.08
C LEU A 78 -3.64 -0.87 6.34
N SER A 79 -3.91 -0.31 7.52
CA SER A 79 -3.49 -0.93 8.79
C SER A 79 -4.59 -0.90 9.85
N GLY A 80 -4.74 -2.01 10.58
CA GLY A 80 -5.62 -2.10 11.75
C GLY A 80 -4.99 -1.61 13.05
N HIS A 81 -3.67 -1.39 13.05
CA HIS A 81 -2.88 -1.14 14.27
C HIS A 81 -2.17 0.23 14.27
N ALA A 82 -2.32 1.00 13.20
CA ALA A 82 -1.77 2.33 13.09
C ALA A 82 -2.52 3.32 13.99
N ASN A 83 -1.80 4.28 14.55
CA ASN A 83 -2.38 5.49 15.14
C ASN A 83 -2.23 6.70 14.18
N ASP A 84 -2.76 7.85 14.58
CA ASP A 84 -2.70 9.08 13.78
C ASP A 84 -1.26 9.53 13.47
N GLN A 85 -0.33 9.32 14.41
CA GLN A 85 1.08 9.66 14.24
C GLN A 85 1.78 8.73 13.24
N ASP A 86 1.43 7.45 13.22
CA ASP A 86 1.93 6.48 12.23
C ASP A 86 1.48 6.89 10.83
N PHE A 87 0.19 7.21 10.66
CA PHE A 87 -0.34 7.67 9.37
C PHE A 87 0.24 9.00 8.93
N LYS A 88 0.42 9.96 9.85
CA LYS A 88 1.11 11.21 9.55
C LYS A 88 2.52 10.95 9.02
N THR A 89 3.27 10.08 9.70
CA THR A 89 4.63 9.68 9.28
C THR A 89 4.62 9.06 7.88
N CYS A 90 3.66 8.16 7.59
CA CYS A 90 3.56 7.54 6.28
C CYS A 90 3.26 8.54 5.16
N LEU A 91 2.37 9.50 5.40
CA LEU A 91 2.05 10.56 4.44
C LEU A 91 3.26 11.48 4.21
N GLU A 92 3.99 11.85 5.26
CA GLU A 92 5.22 12.64 5.17
C GLU A 92 6.32 11.91 4.37
N LEU A 93 6.38 10.57 4.45
CA LEU A 93 7.27 9.74 3.66
C LEU A 93 6.84 9.58 2.19
N GLY A 94 5.63 10.00 1.84
CA GLY A 94 5.12 9.99 0.45
C GLY A 94 4.09 8.89 0.15
N ALA A 95 3.51 8.23 1.15
CA ALA A 95 2.30 7.44 0.93
C ALA A 95 1.17 8.35 0.40
N ILE A 96 0.40 7.85 -0.57
CA ILE A 96 -0.63 8.67 -1.23
C ILE A 96 -1.95 8.72 -0.43
N ALA A 97 -2.18 7.71 0.42
CA ALA A 97 -3.33 7.64 1.30
C ALA A 97 -3.06 6.64 2.43
N CYS A 98 -3.74 6.83 3.56
CA CYS A 98 -3.74 5.90 4.69
C CYS A 98 -5.18 5.60 5.09
N PHE A 99 -5.48 4.32 5.33
CA PHE A 99 -6.81 3.86 5.75
C PHE A 99 -6.69 2.88 6.92
N HIS A 100 -7.66 2.93 7.83
CA HIS A 100 -7.81 1.88 8.83
C HIS A 100 -8.45 0.63 8.24
N LYS A 101 -8.04 -0.55 8.71
CA LYS A 101 -8.80 -1.79 8.48
C LYS A 101 -10.11 -1.73 9.30
N PRO A 102 -11.26 -2.20 8.76
CA PRO A 102 -11.44 -2.69 7.39
C PRO A 102 -11.56 -1.56 6.36
N GLY A 103 -10.66 -1.53 5.37
CA GLY A 103 -10.70 -0.55 4.29
C GLY A 103 -11.75 -0.92 3.24
N LYS A 104 -12.48 0.07 2.69
CA LYS A 104 -13.40 -0.19 1.58
C LYS A 104 -12.61 -0.32 0.28
N ILE A 105 -12.93 -1.33 -0.52
CA ILE A 105 -12.26 -1.53 -1.82
C ILE A 105 -12.39 -0.30 -2.72
N SER A 106 -13.56 0.36 -2.72
CA SER A 106 -13.77 1.58 -3.52
C SER A 106 -12.84 2.73 -3.12
N GLU A 107 -12.53 2.87 -1.83
CA GLU A 107 -11.61 3.90 -1.32
C GLU A 107 -10.17 3.59 -1.75
N LEU A 108 -9.75 2.33 -1.61
CA LEU A 108 -8.43 1.86 -2.07
C LEU A 108 -8.26 2.04 -3.58
N GLN A 109 -9.28 1.69 -4.37
CA GLN A 109 -9.27 1.90 -5.82
C GLN A 109 -9.15 3.38 -6.17
N ALA A 110 -9.95 4.23 -5.53
CA ALA A 110 -9.93 5.66 -5.78
C ALA A 110 -8.55 6.26 -5.46
N ALA A 111 -7.96 5.89 -4.32
CA ALA A 111 -6.61 6.33 -3.97
C ALA A 111 -5.56 5.87 -4.99
N LEU A 112 -5.59 4.60 -5.39
CA LEU A 112 -4.63 4.04 -6.33
C LEU A 112 -4.75 4.62 -7.75
N THR A 113 -5.94 5.05 -8.17
CA THR A 113 -6.21 5.52 -9.54
C THR A 113 -6.27 7.04 -9.67
N GLN A 114 -6.54 7.78 -8.60
CA GLN A 114 -6.49 9.24 -8.62
C GLN A 114 -5.09 9.69 -9.00
N SER A 115 -4.98 10.30 -10.17
CA SER A 115 -3.83 11.13 -10.52
C SER A 115 -3.83 12.32 -9.56
N SER A 116 -2.66 12.69 -9.05
CA SER A 116 -2.45 13.80 -8.14
C SER A 116 -2.91 15.12 -8.78
N GLU A 117 -4.21 15.39 -8.80
CA GLU A 117 -4.72 16.75 -8.91
C GLU A 117 -4.57 17.35 -7.52
N ASN A 118 -3.64 18.32 -7.42
CA ASN A 118 -3.43 19.15 -6.24
C ASN A 118 -4.76 19.51 -5.57
N LYS A 119 -5.07 18.85 -4.45
CA LYS A 119 -5.91 19.46 -3.43
C LYS A 119 -5.02 20.39 -2.61
N ASN A 120 -4.66 21.52 -3.22
CA ASN A 120 -4.63 22.77 -2.48
C ASN A 120 -6.06 23.00 -1.98
N ALA A 121 -6.39 22.42 -0.83
CA ALA A 121 -7.57 22.76 -0.07
C ALA A 121 -7.09 23.49 1.18
N SER A 122 -7.00 24.80 0.99
CA SER A 122 -7.17 25.86 1.99
C SER A 122 -7.48 25.40 3.41
N HIS A 123 -6.59 25.73 4.34
CA HIS A 123 -6.93 26.65 5.44
C HIS A 123 -5.69 27.41 5.92
#